data_AF-A0A954PE09-F1
#
_entry.id   AF-A0A954PE09-F1
#
_cell.length_a   1.000
_cell.length_b   1.000
_cell.length_c   1.000
_cell.angle_alpha   90.00
_cell.angle_beta   90.00
_cell.angle_gamma   90.00
#
_symmetry.space_group_name_H-M   'P 1'
#
loop_
_entity.id
_entity.type
_entity.pdbx_description
1 polymer ?
#
loop_
_entity_poly.entity_id
_entity_poly.type
_entity_poly.pdbx_seq_one_letter_code
_entity_poly.pdbx_strand_id
1 'polypeptide(L)'
;MIAHRRYVLLMSSCLLFAGCYGRGTSTSGTPNASQAQAPTTDVDQLRKELTSQVIARLGNDGQSSYESLRAKIESEQGLSIRAPEAAAFVRREFVANWARSHDPASLEPEAAEWVMMQMLPEYMAEAPAQEINAVWKTSVTVPRSGEYTFSISPLNLTNTREEGKAKYFRLWSTVEIDGKKVLESSSEQWTQYGNPIRLEEGKPASLTFELRYRLGGYGPLPAAGQLFWSGPGIDAQVVAPEYCRLPGSQERGVALSVERVDRLGLHTCKTTVDAIDQVLGKHAIVQDERTLNRYIEHCVGHLLSDDYMLETQRQVAQAHPEEREAHRLISVANYRGVMNKCSSKLRAKVAAELAKHPDVVAPTDQWTMIYFHDSVRYGAERPALDLLGQWLVSQANRTPEPADSVNSYLESNYKPLRHLIIPLLLEHPQSSQWLMEDYLALEDGGCSVASAVVLGYVHSVGGTMDEWIGRLDERLTDEEVTGDTRVNWLIARNFAEEIRQCRATPVYYTNCHHLKPNARWLSEAAEVAQSESTKSRVARERATRLIALEAFPEAVNVISNLASMDDLREIIGDRGEASEGGLDFNEPNYPLINALKRRRSRSEDEGNLAAMAGYGQLLDKLQREELQLRQRNSQP
;
A
#
# COMPACT_ATOMS: atom_id res chain seq x y z
N MET A 1 10.70 -20.19 20.54
CA MET A 1 9.42 -19.51 20.88
C MET A 1 9.58 -18.19 21.65
N ILE A 2 10.15 -18.14 22.86
CA ILE A 2 10.25 -16.88 23.65
C ILE A 2 11.16 -15.82 22.98
N ALA A 3 12.23 -16.24 22.31
CA ALA A 3 13.10 -15.35 21.53
C ALA A 3 12.42 -14.80 20.27
N HIS A 4 11.46 -15.54 19.69
CA HIS A 4 10.73 -15.15 18.48
C HIS A 4 9.62 -14.12 18.79
N ARG A 5 8.94 -14.26 19.94
CA ARG A 5 7.98 -13.26 20.46
C ARG A 5 8.63 -11.90 20.77
N ARG A 6 9.91 -11.88 21.18
CA ARG A 6 10.65 -10.62 21.41
C ARG A 6 10.96 -9.88 20.11
N TYR A 7 11.13 -10.58 18.99
CA TYR A 7 11.48 -9.98 17.70
C TYR A 7 10.29 -9.21 17.08
N VAL A 8 9.07 -9.77 17.16
CA VAL A 8 7.84 -9.13 16.66
C VAL A 8 7.45 -7.90 17.49
N LEU A 9 7.65 -7.94 18.81
CA LEU A 9 7.40 -6.80 19.70
C LEU A 9 8.42 -5.67 19.53
N LEU A 10 9.70 -5.97 19.27
CA LEU A 10 10.72 -4.95 19.00
C LEU A 10 10.44 -4.20 17.69
N MET A 11 10.02 -4.92 16.63
CA MET A 11 9.75 -4.34 15.31
C MET A 11 8.52 -3.42 15.31
N SER A 12 7.49 -3.76 16.08
CA SER A 12 6.29 -2.92 16.24
C SER A 12 6.58 -1.63 17.04
N SER A 13 7.56 -1.67 17.95
CA SER A 13 7.96 -0.53 18.80
C SER A 13 8.79 0.51 18.05
N CYS A 14 9.58 0.08 17.04
CA CYS A 14 10.38 1.00 16.21
C CYS A 14 9.53 1.85 15.25
N LEU A 15 8.34 1.39 14.86
CA LEU A 15 7.41 2.16 14.02
C LEU A 15 6.73 3.31 14.78
N LEU A 16 6.55 3.18 16.10
CA LEU A 16 5.94 4.22 16.93
C LEU A 16 6.91 5.36 17.32
N PHE A 17 8.21 5.09 17.40
CA PHE A 17 9.20 6.11 17.82
C PHE A 17 9.65 7.07 16.69
N ALA A 18 9.35 6.78 15.43
CA ALA A 18 9.69 7.65 14.30
C ALA A 18 8.81 8.92 14.21
N GLY A 19 7.73 9.01 14.99
CA GLY A 19 6.78 10.15 14.98
C GLY A 19 7.11 11.31 15.93
N CYS A 20 8.16 11.21 16.75
CA CYS A 20 8.43 12.17 17.84
C CYS A 20 9.82 12.81 17.74
N TYR A 21 10.09 13.61 16.70
CA TYR A 21 11.23 14.55 16.73
C TYR A 21 10.92 15.86 15.99
N GLY A 22 10.79 16.95 16.76
CA GLY A 22 11.24 18.28 16.31
C GLY A 22 10.23 19.43 16.18
N ARG A 23 9.62 19.90 17.29
CA ARG A 23 9.22 21.32 17.41
C ARG A 23 10.45 22.12 17.84
N GLY A 24 11.06 22.86 16.91
CA GLY A 24 12.16 23.80 17.20
C GLY A 24 11.73 25.23 16.88
N THR A 25 11.53 26.04 17.91
CA THR A 25 11.26 27.48 17.84
C THR A 25 12.48 28.25 17.33
N SER A 26 12.27 29.14 16.35
CA SER A 26 13.31 30.02 15.80
C SER A 26 13.60 31.19 16.74
N THR A 27 14.86 31.36 17.13
CA THR A 27 15.38 32.67 17.58
C THR A 27 16.70 32.95 16.89
N SER A 28 16.75 34.13 16.27
CA SER A 28 17.84 34.72 15.50
C SER A 28 19.02 35.16 16.38
N GLY A 29 20.25 34.90 15.94
CA GLY A 29 21.47 35.54 16.46
C GLY A 29 22.76 34.96 15.86
N THR A 30 23.54 35.80 15.18
CA THR A 30 24.90 35.58 14.64
C THR A 30 25.94 36.39 15.45
N PRO A 31 27.27 36.21 15.29
CA PRO A 31 28.08 35.01 15.00
C PRO A 31 29.37 34.93 15.88
N ASN A 32 30.24 33.95 15.57
CA ASN A 32 31.67 33.78 15.91
C ASN A 32 32.03 32.77 17.02
N ALA A 33 32.40 31.56 16.58
CA ALA A 33 33.52 30.83 17.15
C ALA A 33 34.11 29.90 16.07
N SER A 34 35.42 29.99 15.88
CA SER A 34 36.25 29.13 15.05
C SER A 34 36.08 27.66 15.44
N GLN A 35 35.35 26.88 14.64
CA GLN A 35 35.37 25.42 14.75
C GLN A 35 36.52 24.88 13.90
N ALA A 36 37.47 24.25 14.58
CA ALA A 36 38.42 23.35 13.95
C ALA A 36 37.64 22.28 13.17
N GLN A 37 37.91 22.16 11.87
CA GLN A 37 37.39 21.06 11.07
C GLN A 37 37.91 19.76 11.67
N ALA A 38 37.03 18.99 12.31
CA ALA A 38 37.30 17.58 12.58
C ALA A 38 37.62 16.90 11.24
N PRO A 39 38.60 15.98 11.18
CA PRO A 39 38.84 15.23 9.97
C PRO A 39 37.54 14.51 9.61
N THR A 40 36.95 14.88 8.47
CA THR A 40 35.89 14.11 7.85
C THR A 40 36.51 12.79 7.41
N THR A 41 36.54 11.81 8.30
CA THR A 41 36.91 10.44 7.93
C THR A 41 35.99 10.05 6.78
N ASP A 42 36.59 9.77 5.64
CA ASP A 42 35.86 9.41 4.43
C ASP A 42 34.98 8.20 4.75
N VAL A 43 33.66 8.40 4.74
CA VAL A 43 32.66 7.36 5.02
C VAL A 43 32.87 6.18 4.08
N ASP A 44 33.37 6.42 2.86
CA ASP A 44 33.67 5.36 1.90
C ASP A 44 34.91 4.56 2.29
N GLN A 45 35.93 5.19 2.88
CA GLN A 45 37.09 4.49 3.44
C GLN A 45 36.71 3.66 4.67
N LEU A 46 35.95 4.25 5.60
CA LEU A 46 35.41 3.56 6.78
C LEU A 46 34.54 2.37 6.39
N ARG A 47 33.72 2.50 5.33
CA ARG A 47 32.88 1.42 4.81
C ARG A 47 33.69 0.34 4.13
N LYS A 48 34.71 0.67 3.33
CA LYS A 48 35.62 -0.32 2.72
C LYS A 48 36.38 -1.09 3.79
N GLU A 49 36.86 -0.41 4.83
CA GLU A 49 37.54 -1.02 5.97
C GLU A 49 36.58 -1.91 6.78
N LEU A 50 35.37 -1.44 7.12
CA LEU A 50 34.36 -2.26 7.81
C LEU A 50 33.93 -3.46 6.98
N THR A 51 33.67 -3.28 5.69
CA THR A 51 33.25 -4.36 4.78
C THR A 51 34.35 -5.41 4.68
N SER A 52 35.61 -4.99 4.52
CA SER A 52 36.75 -5.91 4.48
C SER A 52 36.97 -6.61 5.82
N GLN A 53 36.84 -5.89 6.95
CA GLN A 53 36.99 -6.47 8.29
C GLN A 53 35.87 -7.45 8.63
N VAL A 54 34.62 -7.16 8.25
CA VAL A 54 33.49 -8.04 8.53
C VAL A 54 33.47 -9.22 7.56
N ILE A 55 33.78 -9.04 6.27
CA ILE A 55 33.99 -10.17 5.36
C ILE A 55 35.14 -11.06 5.87
N ALA A 56 36.24 -10.46 6.35
CA ALA A 56 37.35 -11.20 6.95
C ALA A 56 36.97 -11.91 8.28
N ARG A 57 36.12 -11.31 9.12
CA ARG A 57 35.64 -11.90 10.39
C ARG A 57 34.60 -13.00 10.17
N LEU A 58 33.70 -12.81 9.21
CA LEU A 58 32.62 -13.75 8.93
C LEU A 58 33.10 -14.95 8.09
N GLY A 59 34.28 -14.84 7.47
CA GLY A 59 34.88 -15.86 6.61
C GLY A 59 34.24 -15.88 5.23
N ASN A 60 34.99 -16.34 4.23
CA ASN A 60 34.50 -16.56 2.87
C ASN A 60 33.82 -17.94 2.79
N ASP A 61 32.88 -18.23 3.69
CA ASP A 61 32.30 -19.57 3.86
C ASP A 61 31.07 -19.75 2.98
N GLY A 62 31.28 -19.82 1.67
CA GLY A 62 30.26 -20.29 0.71
C GLY A 62 29.80 -21.75 0.92
N GLN A 63 30.26 -22.40 2.00
CA GLN A 63 29.90 -23.76 2.41
C GLN A 63 29.22 -23.84 3.80
N SER A 64 28.98 -22.71 4.46
CA SER A 64 28.33 -22.69 5.78
C SER A 64 26.83 -22.98 5.69
N SER A 65 26.26 -23.75 6.64
CA SER A 65 24.82 -24.02 6.65
C SER A 65 23.99 -22.76 6.95
N TYR A 66 22.68 -22.79 6.67
CA TYR A 66 21.76 -21.71 7.02
C TYR A 66 21.82 -21.35 8.52
N GLU A 67 21.89 -22.34 9.41
CA GLU A 67 21.96 -22.11 10.85
C GLU A 67 23.26 -21.39 11.24
N SER A 68 24.37 -21.73 10.57
CA SER A 68 25.65 -21.06 10.76
C SER A 68 25.61 -19.61 10.28
N LEU A 69 25.04 -19.35 9.09
CA LEU A 69 24.80 -18.01 8.58
C LEU A 69 23.96 -17.18 9.56
N ARG A 70 22.84 -17.74 10.02
CA ARG A 70 21.92 -17.08 10.93
C ARG A 70 22.56 -16.75 12.27
N ALA A 71 23.25 -17.71 12.89
CA ALA A 71 23.94 -17.50 14.15
C ALA A 71 25.02 -16.42 14.04
N LYS A 72 25.79 -16.40 12.95
CA LYS A 72 26.78 -15.34 12.67
C LYS A 72 26.11 -13.96 12.61
N ILE A 73 25.02 -13.81 11.83
CA ILE A 73 24.30 -12.54 11.72
C ILE A 73 23.67 -12.11 13.05
N GLU A 74 23.01 -13.01 13.78
CA GLU A 74 22.39 -12.72 15.08
C GLU A 74 23.43 -12.33 16.14
N SER A 75 24.63 -12.93 16.12
CA SER A 75 25.72 -12.56 17.01
C SER A 75 26.26 -11.14 16.77
N GLU A 76 26.22 -10.67 15.52
CA GLU A 76 26.65 -9.32 15.12
C GLU A 76 25.57 -8.24 15.35
N GLN A 77 24.28 -8.63 15.42
CA GLN A 77 23.21 -7.69 15.75
C GLN A 77 23.39 -7.06 17.14
N GLY A 78 24.06 -7.74 18.07
CA GLY A 78 24.42 -7.21 19.39
C GLY A 78 25.54 -6.16 19.41
N LEU A 79 26.29 -5.98 18.31
CA LEU A 79 27.49 -5.13 18.25
C LEU A 79 27.27 -3.76 17.56
N SER A 80 26.13 -3.55 16.90
CA SER A 80 25.90 -2.40 16.01
C SER A 80 25.31 -1.17 16.70
N ILE A 81 26.05 -0.53 17.62
CA ILE A 81 25.62 0.72 18.28
C ILE A 81 26.19 1.98 17.58
N ARG A 82 27.29 1.87 16.81
CA ARG A 82 28.02 3.05 16.30
C ARG A 82 27.81 3.40 14.82
N ALA A 83 27.39 2.47 13.97
CA ALA A 83 27.21 2.70 12.53
C ALA A 83 26.14 1.76 11.93
N PRO A 84 24.85 1.97 12.23
CA PRO A 84 23.77 1.06 11.84
C PRO A 84 23.68 0.85 10.32
N GLU A 85 23.91 1.88 9.51
CA GLU A 85 23.86 1.81 8.05
C GLU A 85 24.98 0.94 7.45
N ALA A 86 26.20 1.09 7.95
CA ALA A 86 27.33 0.28 7.49
C ALA A 86 27.14 -1.19 7.88
N ALA A 87 26.65 -1.45 9.10
CA ALA A 87 26.34 -2.79 9.55
C ALA A 87 25.23 -3.44 8.70
N ALA A 88 24.17 -2.71 8.37
CA ALA A 88 23.09 -3.17 7.49
C ALA A 88 23.59 -3.56 6.10
N PHE A 89 24.41 -2.70 5.49
CA PHE A 89 24.99 -2.96 4.19
C PHE A 89 25.87 -4.21 4.20
N VAL A 90 26.73 -4.34 5.21
CA VAL A 90 27.63 -5.47 5.34
C VAL A 90 26.87 -6.78 5.59
N ARG A 91 25.84 -6.78 6.44
CA ARG A 91 24.95 -7.93 6.63
C ARG A 91 24.35 -8.38 5.30
N ARG A 92 23.81 -7.43 4.53
CA ARG A 92 23.25 -7.70 3.20
C ARG A 92 24.27 -8.33 2.26
N GLU A 93 25.45 -7.75 2.12
CA GLU A 93 26.48 -8.29 1.22
C GLU A 93 26.98 -9.67 1.65
N PHE A 94 27.07 -9.91 2.97
CA PHE A 94 27.42 -11.23 3.48
C PHE A 94 26.37 -12.29 3.13
N VAL A 95 25.08 -12.00 3.37
CA VAL A 95 23.98 -12.90 3.03
C VAL A 95 23.88 -13.08 1.51
N ALA A 96 24.07 -12.02 0.73
CA ALA A 96 24.07 -12.09 -0.74
C ALA A 96 25.22 -12.97 -1.26
N ASN A 97 26.41 -12.88 -0.67
CA ASN A 97 27.53 -13.77 -1.00
C ASN A 97 27.22 -15.23 -0.67
N TRP A 98 26.64 -15.49 0.49
CA TRP A 98 26.18 -16.82 0.87
C TRP A 98 25.14 -17.35 -0.13
N ALA A 99 24.11 -16.56 -0.44
CA ALA A 99 23.02 -16.93 -1.35
C ALA A 99 23.50 -17.25 -2.77
N ARG A 100 24.56 -16.57 -3.26
CA ARG A 100 25.18 -16.86 -4.57
C ARG A 100 25.77 -18.28 -4.67
N SER A 101 26.05 -18.93 -3.54
CA SER A 101 26.69 -20.26 -3.47
C SER A 101 25.74 -21.38 -3.04
N HIS A 102 24.47 -21.07 -2.77
CA HIS A 102 23.47 -22.03 -2.27
C HIS A 102 22.28 -22.11 -3.21
N ASP A 103 21.64 -23.28 -3.26
CA ASP A 103 20.40 -23.45 -3.99
C ASP A 103 19.22 -22.97 -3.13
N PRO A 104 18.42 -21.98 -3.57
CA PRO A 104 17.23 -21.57 -2.82
C PRO A 104 16.21 -22.69 -2.66
N ALA A 105 16.19 -23.70 -3.55
CA ALA A 105 15.25 -24.82 -3.47
C ALA A 105 15.58 -25.82 -2.35
N SER A 106 16.80 -25.77 -1.79
CA SER A 106 17.19 -26.63 -0.66
C SER A 106 16.89 -26.01 0.70
N LEU A 107 16.34 -24.79 0.73
CA LEU A 107 15.97 -24.11 1.97
C LEU A 107 14.55 -24.45 2.37
N GLU A 108 14.34 -24.66 3.66
CA GLU A 108 13.00 -24.64 4.25
C GLU A 108 12.36 -23.25 4.06
N PRO A 109 11.02 -23.15 3.96
CA PRO A 109 10.33 -21.88 3.73
C PRO A 109 10.71 -20.74 4.68
N GLU A 110 10.81 -21.00 5.99
CA GLU A 110 11.23 -19.99 6.97
C GLU A 110 12.67 -19.51 6.75
N ALA A 111 13.55 -20.40 6.30
CA ALA A 111 14.93 -20.05 5.98
C ALA A 111 14.99 -19.22 4.69
N ALA A 112 14.22 -19.58 3.68
CA ALA A 112 14.09 -18.82 2.43
C ALA A 112 13.54 -17.41 2.69
N GLU A 113 12.49 -17.28 3.51
CA GLU A 113 11.95 -15.99 3.96
C GLU A 113 13.04 -15.19 4.69
N TRP A 114 13.70 -15.77 5.69
CA TRP A 114 14.72 -15.05 6.46
C TRP A 114 15.87 -14.56 5.58
N VAL A 115 16.41 -15.41 4.70
CA VAL A 115 17.51 -15.06 3.79
C VAL A 115 17.06 -13.93 2.86
N MET A 116 15.87 -14.04 2.26
CA MET A 116 15.28 -12.98 1.45
C MET A 116 15.20 -11.66 2.22
N MET A 117 14.69 -11.67 3.45
CA MET A 117 14.51 -10.48 4.28
C MET A 117 15.84 -9.80 4.64
N GLN A 118 16.92 -10.57 4.81
CA GLN A 118 18.25 -10.02 5.06
C GLN A 118 18.94 -9.45 3.80
N MET A 119 18.57 -9.93 2.61
CA MET A 119 19.10 -9.41 1.34
C MET A 119 18.46 -8.07 0.93
N LEU A 120 17.34 -7.73 1.55
CA LEU A 120 16.65 -6.46 1.34
C LEU A 120 17.35 -5.35 2.14
N PRO A 121 17.72 -4.23 1.50
CA PRO A 121 18.39 -3.14 2.19
C PRO A 121 17.54 -2.62 3.35
N GLU A 122 18.17 -2.37 4.50
CA GLU A 122 17.50 -1.75 5.63
C GLU A 122 17.04 -0.33 5.29
N TYR A 123 16.00 0.12 6.00
CA TYR A 123 15.34 1.40 5.86
C TYR A 123 16.36 2.54 6.06
N MET A 124 17.07 2.92 5.00
CA MET A 124 18.06 4.00 5.06
C MET A 124 17.30 5.31 4.96
N ALA A 125 17.11 5.97 6.11
CA ALA A 125 16.40 7.25 6.25
C ALA A 125 16.96 8.35 5.33
N GLU A 126 18.20 8.20 4.85
CA GLU A 126 18.88 9.16 3.98
C GLU A 126 19.62 8.45 2.84
N ALA A 127 18.88 7.81 1.94
CA ALA A 127 19.45 7.33 0.70
C ALA A 127 20.12 8.50 -0.06
N PRO A 128 21.40 8.39 -0.45
CA PRO A 128 21.99 9.40 -1.33
C PRO A 128 21.20 9.54 -2.61
N ALA A 129 21.28 10.73 -3.22
CA ALA A 129 20.71 10.96 -4.52
C ALA A 129 21.24 9.91 -5.51
N GLN A 130 20.33 9.26 -6.22
CA GLN A 130 20.63 8.30 -7.28
C GLN A 130 20.15 8.88 -8.58
N GLU A 131 20.92 8.66 -9.64
CA GLU A 131 20.49 8.96 -11.00
C GLU A 131 20.30 7.65 -11.73
N ILE A 132 19.15 7.48 -12.36
CA ILE A 132 18.81 6.29 -13.11
C ILE A 132 18.47 6.71 -14.52
N ASN A 133 19.05 6.02 -15.50
CA ASN A 133 18.74 6.11 -16.90
C ASN A 133 18.35 4.73 -17.42
N ALA A 134 17.10 4.57 -17.86
CA ALA A 134 16.59 3.33 -18.41
C ALA A 134 16.22 3.54 -19.87
N VAL A 135 16.70 2.66 -20.74
CA VAL A 135 16.49 2.70 -22.18
C VAL A 135 15.90 1.37 -22.64
N TRP A 136 14.71 1.41 -23.20
CA TRP A 136 14.04 0.29 -23.83
C TRP A 136 14.16 0.42 -25.34
N LYS A 137 14.53 -0.67 -26.01
CA LYS A 137 14.61 -0.77 -27.46
C LYS A 137 13.86 -2.00 -27.95
N THR A 138 12.98 -1.81 -28.91
CA THR A 138 12.22 -2.88 -29.55
C THR A 138 11.92 -2.52 -31.00
N SER A 139 11.46 -3.49 -31.77
CA SER A 139 10.77 -3.26 -33.02
C SER A 139 9.28 -3.50 -32.80
N VAL A 140 8.46 -2.48 -33.05
CA VAL A 140 7.01 -2.53 -32.88
C VAL A 140 6.35 -2.80 -34.23
N THR A 141 5.36 -3.68 -34.24
CA THR A 141 4.50 -3.96 -35.41
C THR A 141 3.06 -3.63 -35.05
N VAL A 142 2.36 -2.90 -35.91
CA VAL A 142 0.97 -2.50 -35.65
C VAL A 142 -0.02 -3.44 -36.35
N PRO A 143 -1.20 -3.71 -35.75
CA PRO A 143 -2.21 -4.59 -36.33
C PRO A 143 -3.02 -3.92 -37.44
N ARG A 144 -3.01 -2.58 -37.55
CA ARG A 144 -3.71 -1.82 -38.59
C ARG A 144 -2.90 -0.60 -39.00
N SER A 145 -2.97 -0.22 -40.27
CA SER A 145 -2.32 1.00 -40.74
C SER A 145 -3.07 2.24 -40.25
N GLY A 146 -2.36 3.28 -39.81
CA GLY A 146 -2.97 4.56 -39.44
C GLY A 146 -2.12 5.39 -38.48
N GLU A 147 -2.74 6.38 -37.85
CA GLU A 147 -2.08 7.26 -36.89
C GLU A 147 -2.09 6.66 -35.48
N TYR A 148 -0.91 6.54 -34.90
CA TYR A 148 -0.69 6.05 -33.54
C TYR A 148 -0.14 7.18 -32.68
N THR A 149 -0.63 7.27 -31.46
CA THR A 149 -0.12 8.21 -30.44
C THR A 149 0.50 7.40 -29.32
N PHE A 150 1.78 7.64 -29.04
CA PHE A 150 2.47 7.09 -27.88
C PHE A 150 2.35 8.04 -26.70
N SER A 151 2.18 7.50 -25.51
CA SER A 151 2.10 8.28 -24.28
C SER A 151 2.85 7.60 -23.13
N ILE A 152 3.30 8.40 -22.18
CA ILE A 152 3.97 7.94 -20.95
C ILE A 152 3.01 8.02 -19.77
N SER A 153 3.42 7.54 -18.59
CA SER A 153 2.65 7.74 -17.36
C SER A 153 2.34 9.24 -17.15
N PRO A 154 1.09 9.61 -16.83
CA PRO A 154 0.74 11.00 -16.53
C PRO A 154 1.39 11.54 -15.26
N LEU A 155 1.96 10.68 -14.41
CA LEU A 155 2.52 11.09 -13.14
C LEU A 155 3.83 11.85 -13.34
N ASN A 156 3.76 13.17 -13.16
CA ASN A 156 4.95 13.95 -12.89
C ASN A 156 5.39 13.67 -11.44
N LEU A 157 6.32 12.73 -11.27
CA LEU A 157 6.88 12.41 -9.94
C LEU A 157 7.69 13.57 -9.36
N THR A 158 7.97 14.61 -10.15
CA THR A 158 8.66 15.81 -9.67
C THR A 158 7.79 16.53 -8.65
N ASN A 159 8.27 16.61 -7.41
CA ASN A 159 7.73 17.46 -6.35
C ASN A 159 6.39 17.01 -5.70
N THR A 160 6.26 15.74 -5.30
CA THR A 160 5.30 15.37 -4.24
C THR A 160 5.76 15.97 -2.90
N ARG A 161 5.39 17.23 -2.65
CA ARG A 161 5.65 17.97 -1.39
C ARG A 161 4.89 17.31 -0.24
N GLU A 162 5.55 16.41 0.49
CA GLU A 162 5.34 16.33 1.94
C GLU A 162 6.24 17.38 2.59
N GLU A 163 5.64 18.27 3.37
CA GLU A 163 6.28 19.10 4.42
C GLU A 163 7.78 19.37 4.24
N GLY A 164 8.15 20.12 3.19
CA GLY A 164 9.49 20.68 3.06
C GLY A 164 10.61 19.74 2.60
N LYS A 165 10.34 18.48 2.21
CA LYS A 165 11.36 17.61 1.60
C LYS A 165 10.97 17.29 0.15
N ALA A 166 11.69 17.86 -0.82
CA ALA A 166 11.55 17.49 -2.23
C ALA A 166 12.15 16.09 -2.46
N LYS A 167 11.39 15.16 -3.06
CA LYS A 167 11.70 13.70 -3.07
C LYS A 167 12.12 13.12 -4.43
N TYR A 168 11.71 13.73 -5.55
CA TYR A 168 12.25 13.48 -6.90
C TYR A 168 12.67 14.82 -7.48
N PHE A 169 13.94 14.93 -7.89
CA PHE A 169 14.51 16.23 -8.22
C PHE A 169 14.42 16.57 -9.69
N ARG A 170 14.34 15.56 -10.57
CA ARG A 170 14.29 15.71 -12.02
C ARG A 170 13.83 14.40 -12.68
N LEU A 171 12.97 14.49 -13.68
CA LEU A 171 12.43 13.40 -14.48
C LEU A 171 12.43 13.84 -15.95
N TRP A 172 12.91 12.97 -16.83
CA TRP A 172 12.92 13.17 -18.27
C TRP A 172 12.50 11.89 -18.96
N SER A 173 11.75 12.02 -20.04
CA SER A 173 11.45 10.89 -20.90
C SER A 173 11.36 11.28 -22.35
N THR A 174 11.76 10.37 -23.22
CA THR A 174 11.68 10.53 -24.67
C THR A 174 11.16 9.25 -25.30
N VAL A 175 10.36 9.40 -26.35
CA VAL A 175 9.93 8.29 -27.21
C VAL A 175 10.34 8.62 -28.63
N GLU A 176 11.01 7.68 -29.27
CA GLU A 176 11.44 7.77 -30.67
C GLU A 176 10.92 6.58 -31.46
N ILE A 177 10.41 6.85 -32.66
CA ILE A 177 9.98 5.85 -33.63
C ILE A 177 10.75 6.08 -34.93
N ASP A 178 11.50 5.08 -35.41
CA ASP A 178 12.38 5.20 -36.58
C ASP A 178 13.35 6.38 -36.51
N GLY A 179 13.87 6.62 -35.30
CA GLY A 179 14.77 7.73 -34.97
C GLY A 179 14.10 9.10 -34.98
N LYS A 180 12.78 9.18 -35.23
CA LYS A 180 11.99 10.40 -35.08
C LYS A 180 11.46 10.48 -33.66
N LYS A 181 11.90 11.50 -32.92
CA LYS A 181 11.34 11.85 -31.61
C LYS A 181 9.86 12.23 -31.75
N VAL A 182 8.99 11.44 -31.13
CA VAL A 182 7.53 11.65 -31.12
C VAL A 182 7.04 12.22 -29.78
N LEU A 183 7.75 11.96 -28.68
CA LEU A 183 7.45 12.48 -27.34
C LEU A 183 8.74 12.96 -26.66
N GLU A 184 8.66 14.09 -25.98
CA GLU A 184 9.67 14.57 -25.04
C GLU A 184 8.97 15.22 -23.86
N SER A 185 9.35 14.82 -22.66
CA SER A 185 8.75 15.30 -21.42
C SER A 185 9.85 15.54 -20.38
N SER A 186 9.72 16.64 -19.65
CA SER A 186 10.60 16.97 -18.52
C SER A 186 9.80 17.36 -17.29
N SER A 187 10.47 17.40 -16.15
CA SER A 187 9.94 17.96 -14.90
C SER A 187 9.26 19.33 -15.05
N GLU A 188 9.85 20.21 -15.86
CA GLU A 188 9.38 21.58 -16.09
C GLU A 188 8.29 21.65 -17.16
N GLN A 189 8.27 20.70 -18.09
CA GLN A 189 7.36 20.62 -19.22
C GLN A 189 6.85 19.18 -19.36
N TRP A 190 5.98 18.79 -18.43
CA TRP A 190 5.45 17.44 -18.39
C TRP A 190 4.43 17.24 -19.51
N THR A 191 4.80 16.46 -20.52
CA THR A 191 3.95 16.13 -21.66
C THR A 191 3.67 14.64 -21.65
N GLN A 192 2.40 14.27 -21.45
CA GLN A 192 1.99 12.87 -21.40
C GLN A 192 1.87 12.25 -22.80
N TYR A 193 1.38 13.00 -23.78
CA TYR A 193 1.04 12.51 -25.12
C TYR A 193 2.03 13.00 -26.17
N GLY A 194 2.51 12.09 -27.01
CA GLY A 194 3.37 12.40 -28.13
C GLY A 194 2.60 12.92 -29.33
N ASN A 195 3.33 13.38 -30.34
CA ASN A 195 2.77 13.70 -31.64
C ASN A 195 2.35 12.41 -32.36
N PRO A 196 1.17 12.37 -33.01
CA PRO A 196 0.76 11.22 -33.80
C PRO A 196 1.79 10.85 -34.88
N ILE A 197 2.00 9.56 -35.08
CA ILE A 197 2.86 9.01 -36.13
C ILE A 197 2.12 7.96 -36.94
N ARG A 198 2.31 8.00 -38.26
CA ARG A 198 1.70 7.02 -39.15
C ARG A 198 2.53 5.74 -39.20
N LEU A 199 1.92 4.62 -38.87
CA LEU A 199 2.52 3.27 -38.93
C LEU A 199 1.77 2.41 -39.96
N GLU A 200 2.49 1.46 -40.56
CA GLU A 200 1.99 0.55 -41.59
C GLU A 200 1.80 -0.85 -41.00
N GLU A 201 0.64 -1.47 -41.27
CA GLU A 201 0.30 -2.81 -40.82
C GLU A 201 1.37 -3.83 -41.21
N GLY A 202 1.80 -4.65 -40.24
CA GLY A 202 2.80 -5.69 -40.45
C GLY A 202 4.22 -5.20 -40.74
N LYS A 203 4.45 -3.89 -40.89
CA LYS A 203 5.79 -3.33 -41.08
C LYS A 203 6.41 -3.00 -39.72
N PRO A 204 7.59 -3.57 -39.40
CA PRO A 204 8.27 -3.26 -38.16
C PRO A 204 8.81 -1.82 -38.18
N ALA A 205 8.53 -1.06 -37.14
CA ALA A 205 9.14 0.23 -36.84
C ALA A 205 10.04 0.08 -35.61
N SER A 206 11.21 0.70 -35.61
CA SER A 206 12.08 0.74 -34.44
C SER A 206 11.50 1.69 -33.39
N LEU A 207 11.45 1.25 -32.15
CA LEU A 207 10.94 2.02 -31.01
C LEU A 207 12.02 2.11 -29.95
N THR A 208 12.29 3.33 -29.51
CA THR A 208 13.15 3.61 -28.36
C THR A 208 12.37 4.44 -27.34
N PHE A 209 12.35 3.98 -26.10
CA PHE A 209 11.86 4.76 -24.95
C PHE A 209 13.01 4.96 -23.98
N GLU A 210 13.22 6.18 -23.53
CA GLU A 210 14.20 6.52 -22.51
C GLU A 210 13.49 7.19 -21.34
N LEU A 211 13.85 6.79 -20.13
CA LEU A 211 13.41 7.38 -18.87
C LEU A 211 14.63 7.67 -18.01
N ARG A 212 14.84 8.95 -17.69
CA ARG A 212 15.92 9.41 -16.83
C ARG A 212 15.36 10.13 -15.62
N TYR A 213 15.82 9.80 -14.43
CA TYR A 213 15.38 10.48 -13.22
C TYR A 213 16.44 10.53 -12.14
N ARG A 214 16.32 11.54 -11.28
CA ARG A 214 17.14 11.72 -10.09
C ARG A 214 16.28 11.63 -8.84
N LEU A 215 16.58 10.61 -8.02
CA LEU A 215 15.94 10.38 -6.73
C LEU A 215 16.56 11.23 -5.64
N GLY A 216 15.73 11.69 -4.71
CA GLY A 216 16.06 12.65 -3.67
C GLY A 216 15.70 12.23 -2.27
N GLY A 217 15.93 10.96 -1.92
CA GLY A 217 15.50 10.38 -0.65
C GLY A 217 14.35 9.39 -0.84
N TYR A 218 13.59 9.13 0.23
CA TYR A 218 12.51 8.15 0.23
C TYR A 218 11.22 8.74 -0.38
N GLY A 219 10.74 8.12 -1.45
CA GLY A 219 9.40 8.33 -2.00
C GLY A 219 8.62 7.02 -1.95
N PRO A 220 7.30 7.05 -1.65
CA PRO A 220 6.47 5.85 -1.56
C PRO A 220 6.22 5.20 -2.93
N LEU A 221 6.39 5.95 -4.02
CA LEU A 221 6.10 5.46 -5.37
C LEU A 221 7.37 4.91 -6.05
N PRO A 222 7.36 3.66 -6.55
CA PRO A 222 8.39 3.25 -7.48
C PRO A 222 8.37 4.18 -8.70
N ALA A 223 9.53 4.64 -9.18
CA ALA A 223 9.56 5.20 -10.53
C ALA A 223 9.29 4.02 -11.47
N ALA A 224 8.34 4.14 -12.39
CA ALA A 224 8.02 3.07 -13.33
C ALA A 224 8.17 3.58 -14.76
N GLY A 225 8.75 2.75 -15.62
CA GLY A 225 8.79 2.99 -17.06
C GLY A 225 7.60 2.32 -17.71
N GLN A 226 6.58 3.10 -18.03
CA GLN A 226 5.38 2.66 -18.72
C GLN A 226 5.24 3.40 -20.05
N LEU A 227 5.08 2.65 -21.13
CA LEU A 227 4.78 3.19 -22.45
C LEU A 227 3.43 2.68 -22.94
N PHE A 228 2.54 3.63 -23.19
CA PHE A 228 1.21 3.42 -23.73
C PHE A 228 1.15 3.81 -25.19
N TRP A 229 0.16 3.27 -25.88
CA TRP A 229 -0.19 3.69 -27.23
C TRP A 229 -1.70 3.66 -27.45
N SER A 230 -2.16 4.41 -28.45
CA SER A 230 -3.53 4.36 -28.97
C SER A 230 -3.47 4.50 -30.49
N GLY A 231 -4.47 3.96 -31.19
CA GLY A 231 -4.50 3.99 -32.65
C GLY A 231 -5.75 3.31 -33.23
N PRO A 232 -5.79 3.02 -34.55
CA PRO A 232 -6.96 2.45 -35.20
C PRO A 232 -7.38 1.11 -34.59
N GLY A 233 -8.52 1.10 -33.89
CA GLY A 233 -9.06 -0.09 -33.22
C GLY A 233 -8.30 -0.49 -31.95
N ILE A 234 -7.50 0.41 -31.37
CA ILE A 234 -6.78 0.22 -30.12
C ILE A 234 -7.03 1.41 -29.20
N ASP A 235 -7.75 1.17 -28.12
CA ASP A 235 -7.86 2.12 -27.01
C ASP A 235 -6.52 2.30 -26.30
N ALA A 236 -6.37 3.38 -25.54
CA ALA A 236 -5.14 3.68 -24.84
C ALA A 236 -4.77 2.57 -23.84
N GLN A 237 -3.67 1.85 -24.12
CA GLN A 237 -3.19 0.74 -23.30
C GLN A 237 -1.66 0.65 -23.37
N VAL A 238 -1.05 -0.12 -22.46
CA VAL A 238 0.38 -0.44 -22.52
C VAL A 238 0.72 -1.14 -23.84
N VAL A 239 1.87 -0.84 -24.44
CA VAL A 239 2.31 -1.53 -25.66
C VAL A 239 2.51 -3.02 -25.38
N ALA A 240 1.60 -3.85 -25.90
CA ALA A 240 1.54 -5.25 -25.54
C ALA A 240 2.70 -6.08 -26.12
N PRO A 241 3.20 -7.13 -25.41
CA PRO A 241 4.36 -7.93 -25.82
C PRO A 241 4.25 -8.54 -27.23
N GLU A 242 3.06 -8.88 -27.69
CA GLU A 242 2.81 -9.48 -29.00
C GLU A 242 3.23 -8.57 -30.15
N TYR A 243 3.22 -7.25 -29.95
CA TYR A 243 3.62 -6.24 -30.93
C TYR A 243 5.12 -5.94 -30.89
N CYS A 244 5.84 -6.41 -29.86
CA CYS A 244 7.25 -6.09 -29.62
C CYS A 244 8.18 -7.24 -30.05
N ARG A 245 9.27 -6.89 -30.75
CA ARG A 245 10.35 -7.80 -31.15
C ARG A 245 11.71 -7.25 -30.77
N LEU A 246 12.65 -8.11 -30.41
CA LEU A 246 14.01 -7.67 -30.11
C LEU A 246 14.63 -7.00 -31.35
N PRO A 247 15.40 -5.90 -31.20
CA PRO A 247 16.01 -5.21 -32.33
C PRO A 247 16.85 -6.14 -33.20
N GLY A 248 16.54 -6.21 -34.50
CA GLY A 248 17.24 -7.08 -35.47
C GLY A 248 16.93 -8.57 -35.34
N SER A 249 15.91 -8.95 -34.56
CA SER A 249 15.51 -10.34 -34.31
C SER A 249 14.01 -10.55 -34.54
N GLN A 250 13.61 -11.80 -34.77
CA GLN A 250 12.20 -12.22 -34.80
C GLN A 250 11.70 -12.67 -33.41
N GLU A 251 12.59 -12.70 -32.42
CA GLU A 251 12.26 -13.05 -31.04
C GLU A 251 11.39 -11.96 -30.39
N ARG A 252 10.42 -12.38 -29.59
CA ARG A 252 9.56 -11.45 -28.83
C ARG A 252 10.34 -10.78 -27.71
N GLY A 253 9.97 -9.53 -27.45
CA GLY A 253 10.42 -8.80 -26.26
C GLY A 253 11.06 -7.46 -26.55
N VAL A 254 11.58 -6.87 -25.48
CA VAL A 254 12.12 -5.52 -25.41
C VAL A 254 13.49 -5.59 -24.75
N ALA A 255 14.50 -5.04 -25.41
CA ALA A 255 15.83 -4.92 -24.83
C ALA A 255 15.84 -3.72 -23.86
N LEU A 256 16.14 -3.98 -22.59
CA LEU A 256 16.22 -2.97 -21.54
C LEU A 256 17.68 -2.80 -21.11
N SER A 257 18.17 -1.56 -21.15
CA SER A 257 19.44 -1.15 -20.56
C SER A 257 19.17 -0.17 -19.42
N VAL A 258 19.63 -0.46 -18.21
CA VAL A 258 19.51 0.41 -17.04
C VAL A 258 20.90 0.82 -16.58
N GLU A 259 21.12 2.11 -16.46
CA GLU A 259 22.30 2.71 -15.85
C GLU A 259 21.88 3.37 -14.54
N ARG A 260 22.51 3.03 -13.43
CA ARG A 260 22.32 3.65 -12.12
C ARG A 260 23.63 4.25 -11.67
N VAL A 261 23.63 5.55 -11.39
CA VAL A 261 24.73 6.24 -10.74
C VAL A 261 24.33 6.51 -9.30
N ASP A 262 25.10 5.96 -8.37
CA ASP A 262 24.96 6.24 -6.94
C ASP A 262 26.34 6.48 -6.31
N ARG A 263 26.43 6.58 -4.97
CA ARG A 263 27.71 6.81 -4.27
C ARG A 263 28.76 5.71 -4.54
N LEU A 264 28.34 4.50 -4.89
CA LEU A 264 29.23 3.37 -5.19
C LEU A 264 29.77 3.42 -6.63
N GLY A 265 29.23 4.28 -7.49
CA GLY A 265 29.67 4.48 -8.86
C GLY A 265 28.57 4.21 -9.89
N LEU A 266 29.01 3.98 -11.13
CA LEU A 266 28.14 3.61 -12.25
C LEU A 266 27.90 2.10 -12.24
N HIS A 267 26.63 1.74 -12.20
CA HIS A 267 26.14 0.39 -12.34
C HIS A 267 25.35 0.27 -13.63
N THR A 268 25.56 -0.80 -14.39
CA THR A 268 24.85 -1.04 -15.65
C THR A 268 24.19 -2.40 -15.62
N CYS A 269 23.00 -2.50 -16.21
CA CYS A 269 22.33 -3.76 -16.45
C CYS A 269 21.74 -3.79 -17.85
N LYS A 270 21.86 -4.94 -18.52
CA LYS A 270 21.19 -5.21 -19.80
C LYS A 270 20.40 -6.50 -19.66
N THR A 271 19.12 -6.44 -20.01
CA THR A 271 18.20 -7.58 -19.93
C THR A 271 17.16 -7.50 -21.04
N THR A 272 16.39 -8.57 -21.19
CA THR A 272 15.18 -8.60 -22.01
C THR A 272 13.96 -8.64 -21.09
N VAL A 273 12.93 -7.89 -21.45
CA VAL A 273 11.61 -7.87 -20.77
C VAL A 273 10.50 -8.06 -21.80
N ASP A 274 9.31 -8.48 -21.36
CA ASP A 274 8.19 -8.75 -22.27
C ASP A 274 7.53 -7.45 -22.77
N ALA A 275 7.43 -6.44 -21.91
CA ALA A 275 6.80 -5.14 -22.20
C ALA A 275 7.54 -3.97 -21.53
N ILE A 276 7.25 -2.76 -22.02
CA ILE A 276 7.69 -1.49 -21.43
C ILE A 276 6.72 -1.11 -20.29
N ASP A 277 6.77 -1.90 -19.22
CA ASP A 277 5.98 -1.74 -18.01
C ASP A 277 6.75 -2.31 -16.81
N GLN A 278 7.73 -1.56 -16.33
CA GLN A 278 8.69 -2.05 -15.32
C GLN A 278 8.87 -1.06 -14.18
N VAL A 279 8.93 -1.59 -12.96
CA VAL A 279 9.38 -0.86 -11.78
C VAL A 279 10.88 -0.60 -11.84
N LEU A 280 11.24 0.66 -11.69
CA LEU A 280 12.58 1.20 -11.65
C LEU A 280 12.74 1.89 -10.29
N GLY A 281 12.91 1.10 -9.24
CA GLY A 281 13.13 1.62 -7.90
C GLY A 281 14.61 1.95 -7.63
N LYS A 282 14.89 2.42 -6.41
CA LYS A 282 16.23 2.39 -5.76
C LYS A 282 16.89 1.00 -5.84
N HIS A 283 16.07 -0.03 -6.07
CA HIS A 283 16.42 -1.44 -6.14
C HIS A 283 16.28 -2.03 -7.56
N ALA A 284 16.18 -1.17 -8.58
CA ALA A 284 16.14 -1.58 -9.98
C ALA A 284 17.28 -2.57 -10.29
N ILE A 285 16.97 -3.52 -11.16
CA ILE A 285 17.82 -4.66 -11.54
C ILE A 285 19.20 -4.15 -12.00
N VAL A 286 20.22 -4.30 -11.15
CA VAL A 286 21.64 -4.10 -11.51
C VAL A 286 22.24 -5.47 -11.88
N GLN A 287 23.22 -5.54 -12.78
CA GLN A 287 23.85 -6.82 -13.19
C GLN A 287 24.34 -7.67 -12.00
N ASP A 288 24.97 -7.05 -10.99
CA ASP A 288 25.42 -7.72 -9.76
C ASP A 288 24.27 -8.23 -8.88
N GLU A 289 23.05 -7.73 -9.09
CA GLU A 289 21.82 -8.14 -8.43
C GLU A 289 21.03 -9.17 -9.25
N ARG A 290 21.40 -9.52 -10.49
CA ARG A 290 20.59 -10.46 -11.30
C ARG A 290 20.54 -11.86 -10.70
N THR A 291 21.67 -12.35 -10.17
CA THR A 291 21.71 -13.64 -9.46
C THR A 291 20.92 -13.56 -8.15
N LEU A 292 21.00 -12.42 -7.45
CA LEU A 292 20.27 -12.18 -6.21
C LEU A 292 18.75 -12.10 -6.44
N ASN A 293 18.33 -11.40 -7.48
CA ASN A 293 16.92 -11.28 -7.84
C ASN A 293 16.36 -12.64 -8.26
N ARG A 294 17.10 -13.44 -9.05
CA ARG A 294 16.68 -14.83 -9.32
C ARG A 294 16.58 -15.66 -8.05
N TYR A 295 17.50 -15.49 -7.10
CA TYR A 295 17.43 -16.17 -5.81
C TYR A 295 16.16 -15.76 -5.05
N ILE A 296 15.87 -14.45 -4.97
CA ILE A 296 14.64 -13.91 -4.37
C ILE A 296 13.41 -14.48 -5.09
N GLU A 297 13.40 -14.52 -6.42
CA GLU A 297 12.31 -15.10 -7.20
C GLU A 297 12.08 -16.58 -6.87
N HIS A 298 13.14 -17.35 -6.69
CA HIS A 298 13.05 -18.75 -6.25
C HIS A 298 12.52 -18.87 -4.81
N CYS A 299 12.99 -18.03 -3.88
CA CYS A 299 12.47 -18.00 -2.51
C CYS A 299 10.97 -17.66 -2.49
N VAL A 300 10.56 -16.63 -3.23
CA VAL A 300 9.14 -16.26 -3.38
C VAL A 300 8.35 -17.41 -4.01
N GLY A 301 8.88 -18.06 -5.05
CA GLY A 301 8.25 -19.22 -5.67
C GLY A 301 8.09 -20.41 -4.71
N HIS A 302 9.04 -20.61 -3.79
CA HIS A 302 8.99 -21.65 -2.77
C HIS A 302 7.96 -21.34 -1.68
N LEU A 303 7.89 -20.07 -1.24
CA LEU A 303 6.86 -19.56 -0.32
C LEU A 303 5.43 -19.61 -0.91
N LEU A 304 5.29 -19.84 -2.22
CA LEU A 304 4.01 -19.98 -2.90
C LEU A 304 3.70 -21.43 -3.29
N SER A 305 4.42 -22.40 -2.74
CA SER A 305 4.10 -23.81 -2.94
C SER A 305 2.78 -24.16 -2.23
N ASP A 306 1.93 -24.97 -2.87
CA ASP A 306 0.64 -25.41 -2.31
C ASP A 306 0.81 -26.00 -0.91
N ASP A 307 1.87 -26.79 -0.69
CA ASP A 307 2.18 -27.39 0.61
C ASP A 307 2.42 -26.34 1.69
N TYR A 308 3.17 -25.28 1.39
CA TYR A 308 3.41 -24.19 2.33
C TYR A 308 2.17 -23.30 2.52
N MET A 309 1.40 -23.03 1.47
CA MET A 309 0.15 -22.27 1.56
C MET A 309 -0.89 -23.02 2.40
N LEU A 310 -1.03 -24.33 2.21
CA LEU A 310 -1.91 -25.20 3.01
C LEU A 310 -1.45 -25.30 4.46
N GLU A 311 -0.15 -25.40 4.71
CA GLU A 311 0.38 -25.43 6.08
C GLU A 311 0.20 -24.07 6.76
N THR A 312 0.42 -22.96 6.04
CA THR A 312 0.13 -21.60 6.52
C THR A 312 -1.35 -21.47 6.86
N GLN A 313 -2.26 -21.92 5.99
CA GLN A 313 -3.71 -21.94 6.26
C GLN A 313 -4.05 -22.78 7.51
N ARG A 314 -3.45 -23.96 7.68
CA ARG A 314 -3.65 -24.80 8.87
C ARG A 314 -3.15 -24.13 10.13
N GLN A 315 -1.99 -23.48 10.08
CA GLN A 315 -1.42 -22.75 11.20
C GLN A 315 -2.24 -21.50 11.53
N VAL A 316 -2.72 -20.74 10.53
CA VAL A 316 -3.71 -19.65 10.70
C VAL A 316 -4.93 -20.16 11.44
N ALA A 317 -5.50 -21.29 11.00
CA ALA A 317 -6.69 -21.86 11.62
C ALA A 317 -6.46 -22.35 13.07
N GLN A 318 -5.21 -22.66 13.44
CA GLN A 318 -4.86 -23.20 14.76
C GLN A 318 -4.30 -22.16 15.75
N ALA A 319 -3.64 -21.11 15.27
CA ALA A 319 -2.74 -20.28 16.07
C ALA A 319 -3.27 -18.88 16.42
N HIS A 320 -4.59 -18.72 16.58
CA HIS A 320 -5.36 -17.51 16.94
C HIS A 320 -6.26 -17.04 15.77
N PRO A 321 -7.59 -16.97 15.93
CA PRO A 321 -8.52 -16.48 14.90
C PRO A 321 -8.37 -14.98 14.59
N GLU A 322 -7.61 -14.24 15.39
CA GLU A 322 -7.53 -12.77 15.35
C GLU A 322 -6.08 -12.33 15.06
N GLU A 323 -5.67 -12.40 13.80
CA GLU A 323 -4.39 -11.88 13.27
C GLU A 323 -3.14 -12.76 13.48
N ARG A 324 -2.47 -13.13 12.36
CA ARG A 324 -1.10 -12.65 12.01
C ARG A 324 -0.42 -13.43 10.88
N GLU A 325 -0.85 -14.63 10.51
CA GLU A 325 -0.06 -15.44 9.56
C GLU A 325 -0.46 -15.25 8.08
N ALA A 326 -1.74 -15.00 7.77
CA ALA A 326 -2.16 -14.59 6.42
C ALA A 326 -1.61 -13.19 6.05
N HIS A 327 -1.60 -12.28 7.03
CA HIS A 327 -0.91 -11.01 6.96
C HIS A 327 0.59 -11.22 6.70
N ARG A 328 1.24 -12.26 7.24
CA ARG A 328 2.68 -12.49 7.04
C ARG A 328 3.05 -12.72 5.58
N LEU A 329 2.31 -13.51 4.80
CA LEU A 329 2.72 -13.81 3.42
C LEU A 329 2.60 -12.60 2.49
N ILE A 330 1.46 -11.89 2.55
CA ILE A 330 1.26 -10.66 1.78
C ILE A 330 2.20 -9.57 2.31
N SER A 331 2.40 -9.47 3.62
CA SER A 331 3.37 -8.54 4.21
C SER A 331 4.80 -8.88 3.85
N VAL A 332 5.18 -10.16 3.69
CA VAL A 332 6.51 -10.59 3.22
C VAL A 332 6.71 -10.26 1.75
N ALA A 333 5.70 -10.50 0.91
CA ALA A 333 5.71 -10.07 -0.48
C ALA A 333 5.81 -8.53 -0.61
N ASN A 334 5.13 -7.82 0.29
CA ASN A 334 5.20 -6.36 0.38
C ASN A 334 6.47 -5.83 1.03
N TYR A 335 7.11 -6.64 1.86
CA TYR A 335 8.14 -6.16 2.75
C TYR A 335 9.28 -5.59 1.93
N ARG A 336 9.57 -4.30 2.13
CA ARG A 336 10.68 -3.59 1.49
C ARG A 336 10.74 -3.73 -0.04
N GLY A 337 9.58 -3.94 -0.70
CA GLY A 337 9.49 -4.01 -2.15
C GLY A 337 10.13 -5.26 -2.77
N VAL A 338 10.01 -6.44 -2.14
CA VAL A 338 10.42 -7.72 -2.74
C VAL A 338 9.82 -7.90 -4.13
N MET A 339 8.52 -7.64 -4.29
CA MET A 339 7.84 -7.79 -5.60
C MET A 339 8.38 -6.83 -6.67
N ASN A 340 8.92 -5.67 -6.27
CA ASN A 340 9.59 -4.74 -7.18
C ASN A 340 10.92 -5.29 -7.74
N LYS A 341 11.48 -6.35 -7.13
CA LYS A 341 12.69 -7.04 -7.58
C LYS A 341 12.41 -8.28 -8.43
N CYS A 342 11.16 -8.74 -8.45
CA CYS A 342 10.72 -9.90 -9.20
C CYS A 342 10.43 -9.54 -10.66
N SER A 343 10.42 -10.53 -11.55
CA SER A 343 9.91 -10.39 -12.91
C SER A 343 8.39 -10.19 -12.91
N SER A 344 7.87 -9.56 -13.97
CA SER A 344 6.43 -9.44 -14.22
C SER A 344 5.72 -10.79 -14.23
N LYS A 345 6.36 -11.83 -14.81
CA LYS A 345 5.84 -13.20 -14.82
C LYS A 345 5.68 -13.76 -13.42
N LEU A 346 6.66 -13.55 -12.53
CA LEU A 346 6.51 -13.99 -11.14
C LEU A 346 5.44 -13.16 -10.43
N ARG A 347 5.42 -11.83 -10.59
CA ARG A 347 4.36 -10.97 -10.03
C ARG A 347 2.95 -11.47 -10.41
N ALA A 348 2.74 -11.75 -11.69
CA ALA A 348 1.48 -12.31 -12.19
C ALA A 348 1.17 -13.68 -11.56
N LYS A 349 2.17 -14.57 -11.46
CA LYS A 349 2.02 -15.87 -10.81
C LYS A 349 1.64 -15.71 -9.34
N VAL A 350 2.31 -14.83 -8.58
CA VAL A 350 2.02 -14.59 -7.16
C VAL A 350 0.59 -14.11 -6.98
N ALA A 351 0.17 -13.11 -7.77
CA ALA A 351 -1.19 -12.59 -7.70
C ALA A 351 -2.24 -13.67 -8.00
N ALA A 352 -2.01 -14.43 -9.08
CA ALA A 352 -2.91 -15.51 -9.49
C ALA A 352 -2.96 -16.66 -8.46
N GLU A 353 -1.85 -16.97 -7.79
CA GLU A 353 -1.85 -18.01 -6.76
C GLU A 353 -2.58 -17.55 -5.51
N LEU A 354 -2.31 -16.33 -5.03
CA LEU A 354 -3.02 -15.75 -3.88
C LEU A 354 -4.52 -15.65 -4.12
N ALA A 355 -4.95 -15.36 -5.35
CA ALA A 355 -6.35 -15.29 -5.74
C ALA A 355 -7.09 -16.63 -5.63
N LYS A 356 -6.38 -17.76 -5.51
CA LYS A 356 -6.98 -19.08 -5.22
C LYS A 356 -7.25 -19.30 -3.73
N HIS A 357 -6.70 -18.46 -2.87
CA HIS A 357 -6.76 -18.58 -1.41
C HIS A 357 -7.46 -17.36 -0.78
N PRO A 358 -8.76 -17.14 -1.05
CA PRO A 358 -9.47 -15.95 -0.56
C PRO A 358 -9.52 -15.84 0.97
N ASP A 359 -9.42 -16.97 1.68
CA ASP A 359 -9.31 -17.05 3.14
C ASP A 359 -8.00 -16.47 3.68
N VAL A 360 -6.93 -16.48 2.89
CA VAL A 360 -5.65 -15.82 3.20
C VAL A 360 -5.71 -14.34 2.86
N VAL A 361 -6.39 -13.99 1.77
CA VAL A 361 -6.43 -12.60 1.28
C VAL A 361 -7.39 -11.74 2.11
N ALA A 362 -8.58 -12.25 2.42
CA ALA A 362 -9.64 -11.51 3.10
C ALA A 362 -9.26 -10.82 4.44
N PRO A 363 -8.47 -11.43 5.35
CA PRO A 363 -8.09 -10.79 6.61
C PRO A 363 -6.98 -9.74 6.47
N THR A 364 -6.46 -9.50 5.26
CA THR A 364 -5.39 -8.51 5.02
C THR A 364 -5.90 -7.10 5.26
N ASP A 365 -5.17 -6.28 6.03
CA ASP A 365 -5.51 -4.88 6.24
C ASP A 365 -5.35 -4.07 4.94
N GLN A 366 -6.02 -2.90 4.90
CA GLN A 366 -6.09 -2.09 3.69
C GLN A 366 -4.71 -1.67 3.19
N TRP A 367 -3.85 -1.18 4.07
CA TRP A 367 -2.52 -0.70 3.67
C TRP A 367 -1.68 -1.81 3.08
N THR A 368 -1.68 -2.97 3.72
CA THR A 368 -0.96 -4.14 3.21
C THR A 368 -1.48 -4.53 1.82
N MET A 369 -2.80 -4.61 1.60
CA MET A 369 -3.31 -4.96 0.28
C MET A 369 -2.96 -3.90 -0.79
N ILE A 370 -3.05 -2.61 -0.45
CA ILE A 370 -2.74 -1.52 -1.38
C ILE A 370 -1.25 -1.51 -1.75
N TYR A 371 -0.34 -1.68 -0.79
CA TYR A 371 1.09 -1.79 -1.08
C TYR A 371 1.44 -3.02 -1.91
N PHE A 372 0.68 -4.11 -1.73
CA PHE A 372 0.80 -5.31 -2.56
C PHE A 372 0.40 -5.03 -4.00
N HIS A 373 -0.83 -4.56 -4.19
CA HIS A 373 -1.30 -4.15 -5.51
C HIS A 373 -0.30 -3.20 -6.16
N ASP A 374 0.23 -2.26 -5.37
CA ASP A 374 1.17 -1.28 -5.88
C ASP A 374 2.46 -1.91 -6.42
N SER A 375 2.99 -2.89 -5.71
CA SER A 375 4.23 -3.57 -6.09
C SER A 375 4.04 -4.62 -7.18
N VAL A 376 2.81 -5.09 -7.38
CA VAL A 376 2.50 -6.24 -8.25
C VAL A 376 1.96 -5.81 -9.61
N ARG A 377 1.23 -4.70 -9.71
CA ARG A 377 0.53 -4.25 -10.93
C ARG A 377 1.40 -4.14 -12.20
N TYR A 378 2.65 -3.74 -12.06
CA TYR A 378 3.54 -3.48 -13.21
C TYR A 378 3.91 -4.77 -13.96
N GLY A 379 3.43 -4.91 -15.18
CA GLY A 379 3.56 -6.09 -16.03
C GLY A 379 2.66 -7.26 -15.60
N ALA A 380 1.76 -7.04 -14.64
CA ALA A 380 0.80 -8.02 -14.14
C ALA A 380 -0.52 -7.35 -13.74
N GLU A 381 -0.94 -6.34 -14.50
CA GLU A 381 -2.08 -5.46 -14.20
C GLU A 381 -3.33 -6.27 -13.88
N ARG A 382 -3.77 -7.12 -14.81
CA ARG A 382 -5.01 -7.90 -14.65
C ARG A 382 -4.94 -8.85 -13.44
N PRO A 383 -3.93 -9.73 -13.29
CA PRO A 383 -3.83 -10.56 -12.09
C PRO A 383 -3.77 -9.77 -10.77
N ALA A 384 -3.07 -8.62 -10.76
CA ALA A 384 -3.01 -7.76 -9.57
C ALA A 384 -4.38 -7.16 -9.24
N LEU A 385 -5.11 -6.70 -10.26
CA LEU A 385 -6.46 -6.19 -10.12
C LEU A 385 -7.43 -7.28 -9.68
N ASP A 386 -7.32 -8.50 -10.22
CA ASP A 386 -8.20 -9.61 -9.85
C ASP A 386 -8.08 -9.93 -8.36
N LEU A 387 -6.86 -9.98 -7.83
CA LEU A 387 -6.61 -10.17 -6.41
C LEU A 387 -7.13 -9.01 -5.57
N LEU A 388 -6.88 -7.76 -5.99
CA LEU A 388 -7.40 -6.57 -5.32
C LEU A 388 -8.94 -6.56 -5.32
N GLY A 389 -9.56 -6.90 -6.44
CA GLY A 389 -11.01 -6.95 -6.61
C GLY A 389 -11.65 -7.99 -5.70
N GLN A 390 -11.08 -9.20 -5.62
CA GLN A 390 -11.53 -10.22 -4.67
C GLN A 390 -11.41 -9.75 -3.21
N TRP A 391 -10.30 -9.08 -2.86
CA TRP A 391 -10.15 -8.47 -1.54
C TRP A 391 -11.20 -7.37 -1.29
N LEU A 392 -11.44 -6.48 -2.25
CA LEU A 392 -12.48 -5.43 -2.12
C LEU A 392 -13.87 -6.05 -1.95
N VAL A 393 -14.17 -7.15 -2.63
CA VAL A 393 -15.39 -7.93 -2.44
C VAL A 393 -15.45 -8.54 -1.05
N SER A 394 -14.35 -9.10 -0.52
CA SER A 394 -14.33 -9.61 0.86
C SER A 394 -14.51 -8.49 1.90
N GLN A 395 -14.15 -7.25 1.56
CA GLN A 395 -14.41 -6.06 2.36
C GLN A 395 -15.79 -5.42 2.13
N ALA A 396 -16.68 -6.03 1.33
CA ALA A 396 -17.95 -5.41 0.94
C ALA A 396 -18.84 -4.98 2.13
N ASN A 397 -18.80 -5.77 3.21
CA ASN A 397 -19.55 -5.55 4.43
C ASN A 397 -18.66 -5.06 5.59
N ARG A 398 -17.47 -4.52 5.30
CA ARG A 398 -16.57 -3.97 6.32
C ARG A 398 -17.27 -2.86 7.10
N THR A 399 -17.21 -2.95 8.42
CA THR A 399 -17.63 -1.91 9.34
C THR A 399 -16.54 -0.84 9.41
N PRO A 400 -16.88 0.46 9.49
CA PRO A 400 -15.86 1.49 9.62
C PRO A 400 -15.12 1.37 10.95
N GLU A 401 -13.82 1.63 10.90
CA GLU A 401 -13.00 1.78 12.08
C GLU A 401 -13.48 2.96 12.94
N PRO A 402 -13.51 2.79 14.27
CA PRO A 402 -13.82 3.86 15.20
C PRO A 402 -12.93 5.09 14.99
N ALA A 403 -13.53 6.28 15.02
CA ALA A 403 -12.84 7.54 14.86
C ALA A 403 -13.37 8.59 15.83
N ASP A 404 -12.50 9.44 16.35
CA ASP A 404 -12.80 10.51 17.31
C ASP A 404 -12.82 11.91 16.68
N SER A 405 -12.54 12.00 15.39
CA SER A 405 -12.54 13.22 14.62
C SER A 405 -12.77 12.90 13.15
N VAL A 406 -13.21 13.90 12.38
CA VAL A 406 -13.32 13.79 10.92
C VAL A 406 -12.00 13.32 10.30
N ASN A 407 -10.85 13.89 10.70
CA ASN A 407 -9.55 13.47 10.15
C ASN A 407 -9.24 12.01 10.46
N SER A 408 -9.42 11.57 11.70
CA SER A 408 -9.21 10.16 12.11
C SER A 408 -10.10 9.22 11.31
N TYR A 409 -11.37 9.60 11.07
CA TYR A 409 -12.30 8.82 10.26
C TYR A 409 -11.80 8.63 8.83
N LEU A 410 -11.38 9.73 8.19
CA LEU A 410 -10.88 9.69 6.81
C LEU A 410 -9.59 8.90 6.70
N GLU A 411 -8.67 9.10 7.63
CA GLU A 411 -7.36 8.43 7.68
C GLU A 411 -7.50 6.91 7.80
N SER A 412 -8.40 6.43 8.67
CA SER A 412 -8.61 4.99 8.89
C SER A 412 -9.49 4.33 7.83
N ASN A 413 -10.52 5.02 7.31
CA ASN A 413 -11.55 4.36 6.50
C ASN A 413 -11.41 4.59 4.99
N TYR A 414 -10.93 5.76 4.56
CA TYR A 414 -10.94 6.14 3.14
C TYR A 414 -9.56 6.41 2.56
N LYS A 415 -8.62 6.94 3.35
CA LYS A 415 -7.27 7.28 2.86
C LYS A 415 -6.56 6.09 2.23
N PRO A 416 -6.62 4.86 2.77
CA PRO A 416 -6.01 3.73 2.11
C PRO A 416 -6.62 3.55 0.71
N LEU A 417 -7.95 3.43 0.60
CA LEU A 417 -8.62 3.23 -0.69
C LEU A 417 -8.39 4.37 -1.69
N ARG A 418 -8.23 5.61 -1.21
CA ARG A 418 -7.86 6.78 -2.02
C ARG A 418 -6.51 6.61 -2.71
N HIS A 419 -5.57 5.84 -2.14
CA HIS A 419 -4.27 5.59 -2.78
C HIS A 419 -4.40 4.84 -4.11
N LEU A 420 -5.53 4.16 -4.34
CA LEU A 420 -5.80 3.46 -5.60
C LEU A 420 -6.22 4.39 -6.75
N ILE A 421 -6.47 5.69 -6.51
CA ILE A 421 -6.79 6.65 -7.59
C ILE A 421 -5.67 6.68 -8.62
N ILE A 422 -4.43 6.84 -8.16
CA ILE A 422 -3.29 6.97 -9.06
C ILE A 422 -3.13 5.72 -9.96
N PRO A 423 -3.03 4.50 -9.40
CA PRO A 423 -2.88 3.32 -10.25
C PRO A 423 -4.10 3.11 -11.15
N LEU A 424 -5.34 3.32 -10.67
CA LEU A 424 -6.55 2.95 -11.44
C LEU A 424 -7.07 4.02 -12.40
N LEU A 425 -6.81 5.31 -12.14
CA LEU A 425 -7.26 6.40 -13.03
C LEU A 425 -6.14 6.86 -13.96
N LEU A 426 -4.93 6.97 -13.43
CA LEU A 426 -3.83 7.66 -14.11
C LEU A 426 -2.90 6.68 -14.83
N GLU A 427 -2.52 5.57 -14.19
CA GLU A 427 -1.60 4.61 -14.81
C GLU A 427 -2.34 3.52 -15.60
N HIS A 428 -3.46 3.02 -15.10
CA HIS A 428 -4.19 1.89 -15.67
C HIS A 428 -5.69 2.19 -15.77
N PRO A 429 -6.13 3.13 -16.62
CA PRO A 429 -7.52 3.58 -16.68
C PRO A 429 -8.52 2.46 -16.97
N GLN A 430 -8.14 1.45 -17.76
CA GLN A 430 -8.97 0.28 -18.03
C GLN A 430 -9.26 -0.54 -16.76
N SER A 431 -8.34 -0.57 -15.80
CA SER A 431 -8.55 -1.25 -14.52
C SER A 431 -9.71 -0.66 -13.72
N SER A 432 -10.02 0.63 -13.86
CA SER A 432 -11.21 1.21 -13.22
C SER A 432 -12.52 0.68 -13.82
N GLN A 433 -12.56 0.46 -15.14
CA GLN A 433 -13.71 -0.14 -15.81
C GLN A 433 -13.87 -1.60 -15.39
N TRP A 434 -12.79 -2.39 -15.39
CA TRP A 434 -12.83 -3.76 -14.89
C TRP A 434 -13.26 -3.84 -13.43
N LEU A 435 -12.80 -2.93 -12.57
CA LEU A 435 -13.24 -2.87 -11.17
C LEU A 435 -14.76 -2.63 -11.06
N MET A 436 -15.29 -1.75 -11.92
CA MET A 436 -16.72 -1.47 -11.99
C MET A 436 -17.53 -2.65 -12.54
N GLU A 437 -17.04 -3.34 -13.56
CA GLU A 437 -17.75 -4.44 -14.23
C GLU A 437 -17.71 -5.75 -13.42
N ASP A 438 -16.54 -6.08 -12.84
CA ASP A 438 -16.29 -7.41 -12.27
C ASP A 438 -16.44 -7.46 -10.74
N TYR A 439 -16.30 -6.32 -10.04
CA TYR A 439 -16.14 -6.30 -8.57
C TYR A 439 -17.00 -5.28 -7.82
N LEU A 440 -17.82 -4.49 -8.52
CA LEU A 440 -18.74 -3.55 -7.88
C LEU A 440 -20.00 -4.25 -7.37
N ALA A 441 -20.66 -5.02 -8.24
CA ALA A 441 -21.85 -5.79 -7.90
C ALA A 441 -21.44 -7.17 -7.38
N LEU A 442 -22.07 -7.60 -6.28
CA LEU A 442 -21.89 -8.92 -5.70
C LEU A 442 -22.82 -9.94 -6.35
N GLU A 443 -22.53 -11.24 -6.19
CA GLU A 443 -23.37 -12.32 -6.71
C GLU A 443 -24.81 -12.30 -6.18
N ASP A 444 -25.02 -11.78 -4.96
CA ASP A 444 -26.34 -11.61 -4.35
C ASP A 444 -27.09 -10.34 -4.83
N GLY A 445 -26.51 -9.59 -5.79
CA GLY A 445 -27.04 -8.33 -6.29
C GLY A 445 -26.67 -7.10 -5.45
N GLY A 446 -26.00 -7.30 -4.30
CA GLY A 446 -25.48 -6.25 -3.43
C GLY A 446 -24.31 -5.49 -4.04
N CYS A 447 -23.73 -4.57 -3.26
CA CYS A 447 -22.60 -3.73 -3.68
C CYS A 447 -21.39 -4.00 -2.78
N SER A 448 -20.18 -4.05 -3.37
CA SER A 448 -18.96 -3.84 -2.59
C SER A 448 -18.80 -2.35 -2.29
N VAL A 449 -18.98 -1.96 -1.02
CA VAL A 449 -18.78 -0.58 -0.58
C VAL A 449 -17.33 -0.14 -0.82
N ALA A 450 -16.36 -1.04 -0.62
CA ALA A 450 -14.94 -0.73 -0.84
C ALA A 450 -14.65 -0.42 -2.33
N SER A 451 -15.16 -1.24 -3.26
CA SER A 451 -15.05 -0.95 -4.70
C SER A 451 -15.72 0.37 -5.06
N ALA A 452 -16.93 0.62 -4.53
CA ALA A 452 -17.66 1.87 -4.78
C ALA A 452 -16.93 3.12 -4.24
N VAL A 453 -16.23 3.02 -3.11
CA VAL A 453 -15.42 4.12 -2.56
C VAL A 453 -14.24 4.42 -3.49
N VAL A 454 -13.53 3.40 -3.97
CA VAL A 454 -12.43 3.56 -4.93
C VAL A 454 -12.94 4.21 -6.22
N LEU A 455 -14.02 3.69 -6.80
CA LEU A 455 -14.62 4.23 -8.02
C LEU A 455 -15.14 5.66 -7.83
N GLY A 456 -15.75 5.98 -6.69
CA GLY A 456 -16.17 7.34 -6.37
C GLY A 456 -15.01 8.33 -6.43
N TYR A 457 -13.86 7.96 -5.86
CA TYR A 457 -12.66 8.79 -5.95
C TYR A 457 -12.12 8.91 -7.39
N VAL A 458 -12.09 7.81 -8.14
CA VAL A 458 -11.67 7.79 -9.55
C VAL A 458 -12.54 8.75 -10.38
N HIS A 459 -13.87 8.68 -10.24
CA HIS A 459 -14.81 9.56 -10.95
C HIS A 459 -14.76 11.02 -10.47
N SER A 460 -14.53 11.25 -9.18
CA SER A 460 -14.34 12.59 -8.63
C SER A 460 -13.11 13.27 -9.24
N VAL A 461 -11.97 12.58 -9.31
CA VAL A 461 -10.73 13.11 -9.89
C VAL A 461 -10.80 13.16 -11.43
N GLY A 462 -11.48 12.20 -12.06
CA GLY A 462 -11.69 12.14 -13.50
C GLY A 462 -12.70 13.15 -14.04
N GLY A 463 -13.43 13.87 -13.17
CA GLY A 463 -14.44 14.85 -13.59
C GLY A 463 -15.74 14.24 -14.11
N THR A 464 -15.98 12.95 -13.83
CA THR A 464 -17.15 12.17 -14.29
C THR A 464 -18.06 11.77 -13.13
N MET A 465 -18.11 12.61 -12.08
CA MET A 465 -18.85 12.33 -10.85
C MET A 465 -20.37 12.23 -11.06
N ASP A 466 -20.93 13.01 -12.00
CA ASP A 466 -22.36 12.94 -12.31
C ASP A 466 -22.72 11.62 -13.02
N GLU A 467 -21.84 11.09 -13.88
CA GLU A 467 -22.02 9.78 -14.51
C GLU A 467 -22.01 8.66 -13.46
N TRP A 468 -21.08 8.74 -12.49
CA TRP A 468 -21.02 7.79 -11.38
C TRP A 468 -22.27 7.81 -10.52
N ILE A 469 -22.76 9.00 -10.18
CA ILE A 469 -24.01 9.17 -9.45
C ILE A 469 -25.19 8.60 -10.24
N GLY A 470 -25.27 8.87 -11.55
CA GLY A 470 -26.29 8.32 -12.43
C GLY A 470 -26.34 6.79 -12.37
N ARG A 471 -25.19 6.12 -12.44
CA ARG A 471 -25.09 4.65 -12.34
C ARG A 471 -25.58 4.11 -11.00
N LEU A 472 -25.22 4.77 -9.90
CA LEU A 472 -25.69 4.38 -8.57
C LEU A 472 -27.21 4.59 -8.43
N ASP A 473 -27.74 5.70 -8.96
CA ASP A 473 -29.17 5.98 -8.96
C ASP A 473 -29.94 4.97 -9.83
N GLU A 474 -29.45 4.61 -11.02
CA GLU A 474 -30.01 3.55 -11.87
C GLU A 474 -30.12 2.22 -11.12
N ARG A 475 -29.05 1.82 -10.43
CA ARG A 475 -29.06 0.57 -9.65
C ARG A 475 -30.00 0.63 -8.44
N LEU A 476 -30.15 1.80 -7.82
CA LEU A 476 -31.11 2.02 -6.73
C LEU A 476 -32.57 2.11 -7.21
N THR A 477 -32.82 2.28 -8.51
CA THR A 477 -34.18 2.21 -9.09
C THR A 477 -34.59 0.79 -9.51
N ASP A 478 -33.65 -0.15 -9.50
CA ASP A 478 -33.91 -1.56 -9.80
C ASP A 478 -34.79 -2.19 -8.70
N GLU A 479 -35.94 -2.73 -9.09
CA GLU A 479 -36.91 -3.37 -8.19
C GLU A 479 -36.36 -4.66 -7.56
N GLU A 480 -35.31 -5.26 -8.12
CA GLU A 480 -34.66 -6.44 -7.56
C GLU A 480 -33.70 -6.08 -6.39
N VAL A 481 -33.26 -4.81 -6.29
CA VAL A 481 -32.34 -4.33 -5.25
C VAL A 481 -33.12 -3.86 -4.02
N THR A 482 -33.42 -4.81 -3.12
CA THR A 482 -34.27 -4.60 -1.93
C THR A 482 -33.62 -5.14 -0.65
N GLY A 483 -34.15 -4.74 0.52
CA GLY A 483 -33.68 -5.25 1.81
C GLY A 483 -32.19 -5.02 2.04
N ASP A 484 -31.48 -6.07 2.48
CA ASP A 484 -30.05 -6.02 2.79
C ASP A 484 -29.17 -5.77 1.55
N THR A 485 -29.55 -6.25 0.36
CA THR A 485 -28.76 -6.05 -0.87
C THR A 485 -28.75 -4.57 -1.29
N ARG A 486 -29.82 -3.84 -0.96
CA ARG A 486 -29.94 -2.39 -1.18
C ARG A 486 -29.04 -1.54 -0.28
N VAL A 487 -28.74 -2.03 0.93
CA VAL A 487 -28.03 -1.24 1.96
C VAL A 487 -26.68 -0.74 1.47
N ASN A 488 -25.88 -1.59 0.82
CA ASN A 488 -24.54 -1.18 0.36
C ASN A 488 -24.58 -0.19 -0.79
N TRP A 489 -25.57 -0.30 -1.68
CA TRP A 489 -25.79 0.68 -2.73
C TRP A 489 -26.13 2.06 -2.16
N LEU A 490 -26.94 2.11 -1.09
CA LEU A 490 -27.27 3.35 -0.39
C LEU A 490 -26.07 3.96 0.34
N ILE A 491 -25.22 3.13 0.97
CA ILE A 491 -23.98 3.60 1.59
C ILE A 491 -23.01 4.16 0.53
N ALA A 492 -22.83 3.46 -0.59
CA ALA A 492 -22.04 3.92 -1.72
C ALA A 492 -22.55 5.26 -2.28
N ARG A 493 -23.88 5.39 -2.42
CA ARG A 493 -24.52 6.62 -2.88
C ARG A 493 -24.37 7.77 -1.91
N ASN A 494 -24.40 7.49 -0.60
CA ASN A 494 -24.07 8.50 0.42
C ASN A 494 -22.64 9.01 0.24
N PHE A 495 -21.67 8.10 0.16
CA PHE A 495 -20.27 8.48 -0.05
C PHE A 495 -20.09 9.33 -1.32
N ALA A 496 -20.74 8.96 -2.41
CA ALA A 496 -20.74 9.74 -3.65
C ALA A 496 -21.24 11.20 -3.43
N GLU A 497 -22.30 11.41 -2.65
CA GLU A 497 -22.75 12.76 -2.31
C GLU A 497 -21.75 13.57 -1.49
N GLU A 498 -21.00 12.90 -0.61
CA GLU A 498 -20.00 13.55 0.23
C GLU A 498 -18.82 14.01 -0.61
N ILE A 499 -18.27 13.12 -1.46
CA ILE A 499 -17.10 13.44 -2.27
C ILE A 499 -17.41 14.42 -3.41
N ARG A 500 -18.65 14.49 -3.91
CA ARG A 500 -19.05 15.47 -4.94
C ARG A 500 -18.80 16.91 -4.51
N GLN A 501 -18.88 17.17 -3.20
CA GLN A 501 -18.66 18.50 -2.63
C GLN A 501 -17.19 18.80 -2.34
N CYS A 502 -16.33 17.82 -2.55
CA CYS A 502 -14.92 17.89 -2.22
C CYS A 502 -14.13 18.38 -3.45
N ARG A 503 -13.00 19.05 -3.21
CA ARG A 503 -12.10 19.43 -4.30
C ARG A 503 -11.48 18.17 -4.91
N ALA A 504 -11.73 17.96 -6.20
CA ALA A 504 -11.04 16.94 -6.98
C ALA A 504 -9.54 17.21 -6.97
N THR A 505 -8.76 16.31 -6.35
CA THR A 505 -7.30 16.34 -6.45
C THR A 505 -6.74 14.92 -6.44
N PRO A 506 -5.84 14.61 -7.39
CA PRO A 506 -5.13 13.34 -7.42
C PRO A 506 -4.10 13.24 -6.28
N VAL A 507 -3.75 14.34 -5.63
CA VAL A 507 -2.73 14.38 -4.56
C VAL A 507 -3.33 13.99 -3.21
N TYR A 508 -2.61 13.13 -2.48
CA TYR A 508 -2.96 12.45 -1.23
C TYR A 508 -3.52 13.28 -0.05
N TYR A 509 -3.57 14.62 -0.11
CA TYR A 509 -3.62 15.48 1.09
C TYR A 509 -4.80 16.45 1.22
N THR A 510 -5.86 16.35 0.43
CA THR A 510 -7.05 17.17 0.71
C THR A 510 -8.02 16.44 1.63
N ASN A 511 -8.09 16.92 2.88
CA ASN A 511 -9.08 16.51 3.88
C ASN A 511 -10.39 17.31 3.75
N CYS A 512 -10.77 17.72 2.54
CA CYS A 512 -12.11 18.23 2.34
C CYS A 512 -13.03 17.01 2.22
N HIS A 513 -13.61 16.56 3.33
CA HIS A 513 -14.74 15.64 3.29
C HIS A 513 -15.86 16.23 4.14
N HIS A 514 -17.02 16.33 3.53
CA HIS A 514 -18.24 16.76 4.21
C HIS A 514 -18.99 15.52 4.67
N LEU A 515 -18.61 14.95 5.81
CA LEU A 515 -19.34 13.81 6.38
C LEU A 515 -20.79 14.22 6.64
N LYS A 516 -21.75 13.41 6.18
CA LYS A 516 -23.19 13.65 6.32
C LYS A 516 -23.89 12.44 6.95
N PRO A 517 -23.79 12.27 8.28
CA PRO A 517 -24.36 11.12 8.98
C PRO A 517 -25.89 10.99 8.89
N ASN A 518 -26.58 12.10 8.59
CA ASN A 518 -28.04 12.17 8.45
C ASN A 518 -28.49 12.43 7.01
N ALA A 519 -27.65 12.14 6.02
CA ALA A 519 -28.08 12.17 4.63
C ALA A 519 -29.22 11.17 4.40
N ARG A 520 -30.12 11.51 3.47
CA ARG A 520 -31.29 10.68 3.12
C ARG A 520 -30.93 9.20 2.90
N TRP A 521 -29.77 8.94 2.29
CA TRP A 521 -29.33 7.62 1.89
C TRP A 521 -28.92 6.73 3.06
N LEU A 522 -28.22 7.27 4.07
CA LEU A 522 -27.87 6.51 5.28
C LEU A 522 -29.10 6.25 6.16
N SER A 523 -30.06 7.17 6.17
CA SER A 523 -31.34 6.95 6.85
C SER A 523 -32.15 5.85 6.15
N GLU A 524 -32.29 5.91 4.83
CA GLU A 524 -32.94 4.86 4.03
C GLU A 524 -32.25 3.51 4.22
N ALA A 525 -30.91 3.47 4.24
CA ALA A 525 -30.13 2.25 4.49
C ALA A 525 -30.49 1.60 5.83
N ALA A 526 -30.72 2.42 6.87
CA ALA A 526 -31.13 1.91 8.19
C ALA A 526 -32.58 1.39 8.20
N GLU A 527 -33.45 1.99 7.39
CA GLU A 527 -34.87 1.59 7.28
C GLU A 527 -35.05 0.28 6.50
N VAL A 528 -34.26 0.07 5.43
CA VAL A 528 -34.38 -1.12 4.58
C VAL A 528 -33.57 -2.32 5.06
N ALA A 529 -32.65 -2.13 6.02
CA ALA A 529 -31.86 -3.21 6.60
C ALA A 529 -32.77 -4.23 7.35
N GLN A 530 -32.64 -5.50 7.00
CA GLN A 530 -33.48 -6.59 7.49
C GLN A 530 -32.76 -7.46 8.52
N SER A 531 -31.56 -7.95 8.20
CA SER A 531 -30.78 -8.78 9.13
C SER A 531 -30.17 -7.96 10.26
N GLU A 532 -30.04 -8.58 11.43
CA GLU A 532 -29.43 -7.94 12.61
C GLU A 532 -27.97 -7.51 12.36
N SER A 533 -27.22 -8.31 11.60
CA SER A 533 -25.85 -7.96 11.20
C SER A 533 -25.81 -6.71 10.32
N THR A 534 -26.73 -6.59 9.36
CA THR A 534 -26.82 -5.43 8.47
C THR A 534 -27.29 -4.18 9.22
N LYS A 535 -28.31 -4.31 10.07
CA LYS A 535 -28.78 -3.22 10.94
C LYS A 535 -27.67 -2.69 11.84
N SER A 536 -26.98 -3.59 12.54
CA SER A 536 -25.85 -3.22 13.41
C SER A 536 -24.79 -2.48 12.59
N ARG A 537 -24.37 -3.01 11.43
CA ARG A 537 -23.37 -2.36 10.57
C ARG A 537 -23.78 -0.96 10.12
N VAL A 538 -25.02 -0.75 9.66
CA VAL A 538 -25.50 0.59 9.27
C VAL A 538 -25.55 1.52 10.47
N ALA A 539 -25.96 1.03 11.64
CA ALA A 539 -25.95 1.81 12.87
C ALA A 539 -24.52 2.22 13.25
N ARG A 540 -23.54 1.31 13.13
CA ARG A 540 -22.13 1.60 13.35
C ARG A 540 -21.60 2.64 12.36
N GLU A 541 -21.91 2.50 11.08
CA GLU A 541 -21.58 3.49 10.04
C GLU A 541 -22.07 4.90 10.40
N ARG A 542 -23.34 5.02 10.78
CA ARG A 542 -23.94 6.30 11.17
C ARG A 542 -23.33 6.84 12.46
N ALA A 543 -23.16 5.99 13.47
CA ALA A 543 -22.66 6.40 14.77
C ALA A 543 -21.20 6.86 14.72
N THR A 544 -20.33 6.15 14.01
CA THR A 544 -18.92 6.54 13.85
C THR A 544 -18.80 7.90 13.15
N ARG A 545 -19.64 8.17 12.13
CA ARG A 545 -19.69 9.50 11.48
C ARG A 545 -20.19 10.59 12.42
N LEU A 546 -21.22 10.32 13.23
CA LEU A 546 -21.74 11.27 14.23
C LEU A 546 -20.69 11.58 15.30
N ILE A 547 -19.97 10.57 15.77
CA ILE A 547 -18.85 10.72 16.72
C ILE A 547 -17.75 11.58 16.11
N ALA A 548 -17.34 11.31 14.87
CA ALA A 548 -16.33 12.08 14.16
C ALA A 548 -16.70 13.57 13.99
N LEU A 549 -18.01 13.88 14.00
CA LEU A 549 -18.58 15.23 13.93
C LEU A 549 -18.96 15.80 15.31
N GLU A 550 -18.56 15.14 16.39
CA GLU A 550 -18.86 15.53 17.77
C GLU A 550 -20.36 15.55 18.13
N ALA A 551 -21.22 14.93 17.30
CA ALA A 551 -22.66 14.74 17.51
C ALA A 551 -22.93 13.48 18.37
N PHE A 552 -22.33 13.43 19.55
CA PHE A 552 -22.34 12.25 20.43
C PHE A 552 -23.74 11.85 20.91
N PRO A 553 -24.63 12.75 21.36
CA PRO A 553 -25.97 12.37 21.80
C PRO A 553 -26.76 11.63 20.70
N GLU A 554 -26.63 12.09 19.46
CA GLU A 554 -27.23 11.47 18.29
C GLU A 554 -26.60 10.11 17.99
N ALA A 555 -25.28 9.99 18.10
CA ALA A 555 -24.58 8.71 17.93
C ALA A 555 -25.09 7.67 18.95
N VAL A 556 -25.26 8.06 20.21
CA VAL A 556 -25.80 7.20 21.27
C VAL A 556 -27.22 6.77 20.97
N ASN A 557 -28.06 7.68 20.47
CA ASN A 557 -29.42 7.36 20.09
C ASN A 557 -29.47 6.35 18.94
N VAL A 558 -28.61 6.52 17.93
CA VAL A 558 -28.48 5.56 16.82
C VAL A 558 -28.10 4.17 17.34
N ILE A 559 -27.07 4.06 18.18
CA ILE A 559 -26.62 2.74 18.63
C ILE A 559 -27.61 2.11 19.61
N SER A 560 -28.21 2.91 20.52
CA SER A 560 -29.17 2.41 21.51
C SER A 560 -30.46 1.87 20.90
N ASN A 561 -30.81 2.30 19.69
CA ASN A 561 -32.04 1.87 19.00
C ASN A 561 -31.81 0.73 17.99
N LEU A 562 -30.56 0.42 17.62
CA LEU A 562 -30.27 -0.43 16.45
C LEU A 562 -29.15 -1.46 16.65
N ALA A 563 -28.37 -1.38 17.72
CA ALA A 563 -27.18 -2.21 17.87
C ALA A 563 -27.01 -2.76 19.31
N SER A 564 -26.24 -3.83 19.42
CA SER A 564 -25.95 -4.48 20.71
C SER A 564 -25.02 -3.60 21.56
N MET A 565 -24.99 -3.81 22.89
CA MET A 565 -24.05 -3.11 23.76
C MET A 565 -22.58 -3.46 23.46
N ASP A 566 -22.32 -4.59 22.81
CA ASP A 566 -20.99 -4.95 22.32
C ASP A 566 -20.54 -4.06 21.15
N ASP A 567 -21.48 -3.60 20.31
CA ASP A 567 -21.21 -2.62 19.25
C ASP A 567 -20.81 -1.25 19.83
N LEU A 568 -21.48 -0.81 20.91
CA LEU A 568 -21.08 0.38 21.67
C LEU A 568 -19.67 0.24 22.24
N ARG A 569 -19.34 -0.94 22.78
CA ARG A 569 -18.01 -1.22 23.33
C ARG A 569 -16.92 -1.16 22.26
N GLU A 570 -17.18 -1.67 21.06
CA GLU A 570 -16.21 -1.66 19.96
C GLU A 570 -16.04 -0.25 19.35
N ILE A 571 -17.13 0.49 19.11
CA ILE A 571 -17.09 1.85 18.57
C ILE A 571 -16.44 2.85 19.54
N ILE A 572 -16.60 2.62 20.85
CA ILE A 572 -15.98 3.46 21.88
C ILE A 572 -14.61 2.88 22.33
N GLY A 573 -14.29 1.65 21.94
CA GLY A 573 -13.34 0.76 22.60
C GLY A 573 -11.85 1.05 22.43
N ASP A 574 -11.13 0.89 23.54
CA ASP A 574 -9.77 0.36 23.67
C ASP A 574 -8.63 0.88 22.79
N ARG A 575 -8.69 2.13 22.29
CA ARG A 575 -7.46 2.94 22.22
C ARG A 575 -7.13 3.45 23.62
N GLY A 576 -6.80 2.51 24.50
CA GLY A 576 -5.97 2.78 25.66
C GLY A 576 -4.65 3.34 25.13
N GLU A 577 -4.53 4.67 25.13
CA GLU A 577 -3.24 5.25 25.47
C GLU A 577 -2.80 4.54 26.75
N ALA A 578 -1.79 3.69 26.64
CA ALA A 578 -1.12 3.09 27.77
C ALA A 578 -0.44 4.21 28.57
N SER A 579 -1.22 4.98 29.31
CA SER A 579 -0.71 5.83 30.38
C SER A 579 -0.52 4.94 31.59
N GLU A 580 0.75 4.67 31.86
CA GLU A 580 1.34 4.19 33.11
C GLU A 580 0.38 4.22 34.31
N GLY A 581 -0.11 3.05 34.69
CA GLY A 581 -0.95 2.88 35.87
C GLY A 581 -1.50 1.47 35.90
N GLY A 582 -0.69 0.53 36.40
CA GLY A 582 -1.10 -0.86 36.58
C GLY A 582 -2.39 -0.94 37.38
N LEU A 583 -3.48 -1.27 36.70
CA LEU A 583 -4.77 -1.59 37.30
C LEU A 583 -5.31 -2.84 36.61
N ASP A 584 -5.84 -3.72 37.45
CA ASP A 584 -6.28 -5.08 37.15
C ASP A 584 -7.39 -5.09 36.08
N PHE A 585 -7.17 -5.81 34.97
CA PHE A 585 -8.00 -5.81 33.76
C PHE A 585 -9.22 -6.76 33.81
N ASN A 586 -9.56 -7.30 34.98
CA ASN A 586 -10.55 -8.38 35.10
C ASN A 586 -12.03 -7.94 35.16
N GLU A 587 -12.36 -6.68 34.91
CA GLU A 587 -13.75 -6.21 34.77
C GLU A 587 -14.04 -5.71 33.34
N PRO A 588 -14.99 -6.31 32.60
CA PRO A 588 -15.18 -6.07 31.15
C PRO A 588 -15.63 -4.65 30.75
N ASN A 589 -15.95 -3.77 31.71
CA ASN A 589 -16.44 -2.41 31.44
C ASN A 589 -15.48 -1.28 31.86
N TYR A 590 -14.37 -1.59 32.53
CA TYR A 590 -13.52 -0.57 33.18
C TYR A 590 -12.83 0.41 32.21
N PRO A 591 -12.25 -0.03 31.06
CA PRO A 591 -11.63 0.87 30.09
C PRO A 591 -12.63 1.82 29.42
N LEU A 592 -13.81 1.30 29.04
CA LEU A 592 -14.89 2.05 28.43
C LEU A 592 -15.45 3.13 29.35
N ILE A 593 -15.74 2.78 30.61
CA ILE A 593 -16.21 3.73 31.62
C ILE A 593 -15.20 4.86 31.83
N ASN A 594 -13.90 4.56 31.83
CA ASN A 594 -12.86 5.57 31.98
C ASN A 594 -12.71 6.46 30.74
N ALA A 595 -12.80 5.90 29.53
CA ALA A 595 -12.81 6.67 28.29
C ALA A 595 -14.00 7.64 28.26
N LEU A 596 -15.19 7.18 28.64
CA LEU A 596 -16.40 8.01 28.72
C LEU A 596 -16.31 9.09 29.80
N LYS A 597 -15.74 8.78 30.98
CA LYS A 597 -15.48 9.78 32.03
C LYS A 597 -14.52 10.86 31.55
N ARG A 598 -13.42 10.48 30.88
CA ARG A 598 -12.44 11.44 30.33
C ARG A 598 -13.05 12.33 29.26
N ARG A 599 -13.82 11.75 28.33
CA ARG A 599 -14.52 12.52 27.28
C ARG A 599 -15.59 13.45 27.87
N ARG A 600 -16.34 12.98 28.88
CA ARG A 600 -17.27 13.83 29.65
C ARG A 600 -16.57 15.02 30.28
N SER A 601 -15.44 14.79 30.96
CA SER A 601 -14.64 15.84 31.59
C SER A 601 -14.12 16.84 30.55
N ARG A 602 -13.61 16.36 29.41
CA ARG A 602 -13.16 17.23 28.33
C ARG A 602 -14.30 18.10 27.78
N SER A 603 -15.48 17.52 27.55
CA SER A 603 -16.64 18.28 27.10
C SER A 603 -17.13 19.29 28.14
N GLU A 604 -16.97 18.99 29.43
CA GLU A 604 -17.22 19.96 30.51
C GLU A 604 -16.22 21.13 30.43
N ASP A 605 -14.93 20.83 30.25
CA ASP A 605 -13.86 21.84 30.09
C ASP A 605 -14.07 22.72 28.82
N GLU A 606 -14.62 22.14 27.75
CA GLU A 606 -14.95 22.83 26.49
C GLU A 606 -16.30 23.58 26.54
N GLY A 607 -17.07 23.45 27.63
CA GLY A 607 -18.41 24.05 27.76
C GLY A 607 -19.50 23.39 26.90
N ASN A 608 -19.25 22.19 26.37
CA ASN A 608 -20.20 21.41 25.58
C ASN A 608 -21.14 20.61 26.50
N LEU A 609 -22.12 21.31 27.07
CA LEU A 609 -23.09 20.75 28.04
C LEU A 609 -23.93 19.60 27.47
N ALA A 610 -24.23 19.62 26.16
CA ALA A 610 -25.00 18.58 25.49
C ALA A 610 -24.21 17.26 25.41
N ALA A 611 -22.94 17.33 24.99
CA ALA A 611 -22.05 16.17 24.99
C ALA A 611 -21.80 15.65 26.42
N MET A 612 -21.58 16.54 27.39
CA MET A 612 -21.43 16.16 28.80
C MET A 612 -22.64 15.37 29.33
N ALA A 613 -23.86 15.84 29.03
CA ALA A 613 -25.09 15.15 29.42
C ALA A 613 -25.23 13.78 28.71
N GLY A 614 -24.91 13.72 27.41
CA GLY A 614 -24.90 12.47 26.64
C GLY A 614 -23.96 11.42 27.22
N TYR A 615 -22.72 11.81 27.59
CA TYR A 615 -21.79 10.91 28.26
C TYR A 615 -22.25 10.50 29.66
N GLY A 616 -22.93 11.38 30.39
CA GLY A 616 -23.56 11.05 31.68
C GLY A 616 -24.59 9.93 31.54
N GLN A 617 -25.49 10.03 30.56
CA GLN A 617 -26.52 9.01 30.31
C GLN A 617 -25.92 7.64 29.94
N LEU A 618 -24.85 7.63 29.15
CA LEU A 618 -24.12 6.41 28.81
C LEU A 618 -23.46 5.77 30.03
N LEU A 619 -22.79 6.57 30.86
CA LEU A 619 -22.18 6.10 32.09
C LEU A 619 -23.23 5.47 33.02
N ASP A 620 -24.38 6.12 33.17
CA ASP A 620 -25.49 5.62 33.99
C ASP A 620 -26.10 4.32 33.42
N LYS A 621 -26.15 4.17 32.08
CA LYS A 621 -26.61 2.93 31.43
C LYS A 621 -25.62 1.79 31.65
N LEU A 622 -24.32 2.02 31.41
CA LEU A 622 -23.27 1.03 31.58
C LEU A 622 -23.15 0.56 33.03
N GLN A 623 -23.23 1.48 33.99
CA GLN A 623 -23.22 1.13 35.42
C GLN A 623 -24.43 0.28 35.82
N ARG A 624 -25.61 0.52 35.24
CA ARG A 624 -26.81 -0.30 35.47
C ARG A 624 -26.68 -1.70 34.89
N GLU A 625 -26.15 -1.84 33.68
CA GLU A 625 -25.93 -3.16 33.06
C GLU A 625 -24.84 -3.96 33.77
N GLU A 626 -23.78 -3.30 34.22
CA GLU A 626 -22.74 -3.93 35.04
C GLU A 626 -23.33 -4.46 36.36
N LEU A 627 -24.18 -3.67 37.01
CA LEU A 627 -24.90 -4.09 38.20
C LEU A 627 -25.78 -5.32 37.91
N GLN A 628 -26.47 -5.35 36.77
CA GLN A 628 -27.30 -6.49 36.36
C GLN A 628 -26.46 -7.74 36.05
N LEU A 629 -25.30 -7.59 35.40
CA LEU A 629 -24.37 -8.70 35.13
C LEU A 629 -23.79 -9.26 36.42
N ARG A 630 -23.37 -8.40 37.36
CA ARG A 630 -22.92 -8.82 38.70
C ARG A 630 -24.02 -9.56 39.44
N GLN A 631 -25.27 -9.08 39.36
CA GLN A 631 -26.43 -9.74 39.96
C GLN A 631 -26.70 -11.13 39.34
N ARG A 632 -26.64 -11.26 38.01
CA ARG A 632 -26.80 -12.57 37.32
C ARG A 632 -25.69 -13.55 37.69
N ASN A 633 -24.44 -13.09 37.73
CA ASN A 633 -23.29 -13.93 38.09
C ASN A 633 -23.23 -14.28 39.58
N SER A 634 -24.01 -13.59 40.42
CA SER A 634 -24.13 -13.85 41.86
C SER A 634 -25.30 -14.78 42.23
N GLN A 635 -26.11 -15.20 41.25
CA GLN A 635 -27.14 -16.23 41.44
C GLN A 635 -26.53 -17.62 41.17
N PRO A 636 -26.60 -18.56 42.14
CA PRO A 636 -25.98 -19.89 42.04
C PRO A 636 -26.65 -20.83 41.04
#